data_AF-A1TMP1-F1
#
_entry.id   AF-A1TMP1-F1
#
_cell.length_a   1.000
_cell.length_b   1.000
_cell.length_c   1.000
_cell.angle_alpha   90.00
_cell.angle_beta   90.00
_cell.angle_gamma   90.00
#
_symmetry.space_group_name_H-M   'P 1'
#
loop_
_entity.id
_entity.type
_entity.pdbx_description
1 polymer ?
#
loop_
_entity_poly.entity_id
_entity_poly.type
_entity_poly.pdbx_seq_one_letter_code
_entity_poly.pdbx_strand_id
1 'polypeptide(L)'
;MSTGLYVELTELRRSGMRLRPEEWPAPVDGELRMYYWDGRRNSSRRTLREVTLWGYWGTTEQPIRRMTDPLLIDILGDAMLLQGQVLGSVEGRLYEHFQLWLVRPKRHGAPPLPPFDHAAWAGSLPQVPPPREDRSVSEKWLQAHPEAKGPR
;
A
#
# COMPACT_ATOMS: atom_id res chain seq x y z
N MET A 1 -13.64 -21.57 1.02
CA MET A 1 -12.98 -20.66 1.98
C MET A 1 -11.57 -20.43 1.46
N SER A 2 -11.15 -19.18 1.24
CA SER A 2 -9.76 -18.90 0.86
C SER A 2 -8.88 -19.08 2.10
N THR A 3 -7.91 -19.98 2.05
CA THR A 3 -6.89 -20.11 3.10
C THR A 3 -6.06 -18.84 3.12
N GLY A 4 -6.16 -18.03 4.18
CA GLY A 4 -5.34 -16.83 4.34
C GLY A 4 -3.94 -17.15 4.88
N LEU A 5 -3.02 -16.20 4.69
CA LEU A 5 -1.66 -16.26 5.19
C LEU A 5 -1.52 -15.28 6.36
N TYR A 6 -1.08 -15.74 7.53
CA TYR A 6 -0.81 -14.84 8.64
C TYR A 6 0.52 -14.11 8.45
N VAL A 7 0.54 -12.79 8.59
CA VAL A 7 1.67 -11.92 8.22
C VAL A 7 1.85 -10.74 9.18
N GLU A 8 3.04 -10.16 9.18
CA GLU A 8 3.25 -8.75 9.54
C GLU A 8 3.31 -7.90 8.27
N LEU A 9 2.54 -6.81 8.23
CA LEU A 9 2.45 -5.91 7.09
C LEU A 9 2.97 -4.52 7.45
N THR A 10 3.93 -4.01 6.67
CA THR A 10 4.40 -2.63 6.78
C THR A 10 4.08 -1.87 5.49
N GLU A 11 3.43 -0.71 5.62
CA GLU A 11 3.13 0.16 4.49
C GLU A 11 4.35 1.04 4.17
N LEU A 12 4.88 0.94 2.96
CA LEU A 12 6.07 1.68 2.53
C LEU A 12 5.71 2.97 1.77
N ARG A 13 4.42 3.21 1.52
CA ARG A 13 3.91 4.49 1.03
C ARG A 13 2.74 4.96 1.90
N ARG A 14 2.53 6.28 1.92
CA ARG A 14 1.36 6.91 2.52
C ARG A 14 0.87 8.02 1.60
N SER A 15 -0.41 7.99 1.25
CA SER A 15 -1.04 8.97 0.36
C SER A 15 -0.26 9.19 -0.96
N GLY A 16 0.26 8.11 -1.53
CA GLY A 16 1.06 8.13 -2.77
C GLY A 16 2.55 8.46 -2.58
N MET A 17 2.96 9.03 -1.44
CA MET A 17 4.35 9.33 -1.14
C MET A 17 5.08 8.11 -0.61
N ARG A 18 6.31 7.88 -1.06
CA ARG A 18 7.17 6.83 -0.52
C ARG A 18 7.78 7.28 0.81
N LEU A 19 7.75 6.39 1.80
CA LEU A 19 8.31 6.60 3.13
C LEU A 19 9.77 6.18 3.17
N ARG A 20 10.60 6.97 3.86
CA ARG A 20 11.96 6.57 4.22
C ARG A 20 11.92 5.47 5.28
N PRO A 21 12.94 4.61 5.39
CA PRO A 21 12.97 3.54 6.38
C PRO A 21 12.68 3.99 7.81
N GLU A 22 13.18 5.16 8.21
CA GLU A 22 12.94 5.77 9.52
C GLU A 22 11.51 6.28 9.73
N GLU A 23 10.73 6.40 8.65
CA GLU A 23 9.33 6.85 8.65
C GLU A 23 8.34 5.69 8.52
N TRP A 24 8.84 4.45 8.40
CA TRP A 24 7.98 3.28 8.25
C TRP A 24 7.10 3.10 9.51
N PRO A 25 5.79 2.87 9.34
CA PRO A 25 4.92 2.63 10.47
C PRO A 25 5.28 1.29 11.14
N ALA A 26 4.83 1.10 12.38
CA ALA A 26 4.90 -0.20 13.03
C ALA A 26 4.18 -1.27 12.18
N PRO A 27 4.74 -2.49 12.06
CA PRO A 27 4.08 -3.57 11.34
C PRO A 27 2.71 -3.89 11.96
N VAL A 28 1.76 -4.22 11.10
CA VAL A 28 0.41 -4.62 11.50
C VAL A 28 0.23 -6.11 11.24
N ASP A 29 -0.15 -6.83 12.28
CA ASP A 29 -0.41 -8.27 12.22
C ASP A 29 -1.80 -8.56 11.70
N GLY A 30 -1.93 -9.63 10.90
CA GLY A 30 -3.22 -10.09 10.46
C GLY A 30 -3.18 -11.26 9.49
N GLU A 31 -4.36 -11.72 9.12
CA GLU A 31 -4.55 -12.74 8.09
C GLU A 31 -4.75 -12.06 6.73
N LEU A 32 -3.76 -12.23 5.85
CA LEU A 32 -3.80 -11.76 4.49
C LEU A 32 -4.61 -12.72 3.62
N ARG A 33 -5.70 -12.22 3.04
CA ARG A 33 -6.60 -13.00 2.18
C ARG A 33 -6.70 -12.32 0.81
N MET A 34 -6.75 -13.14 -0.24
CA MET A 34 -6.95 -12.67 -1.61
C MET A 34 -8.34 -13.02 -2.11
N TYR A 35 -8.99 -12.06 -2.75
CA TYR A 35 -10.29 -12.16 -3.37
C TYR A 35 -10.21 -11.79 -4.85
N TYR A 36 -11.13 -12.33 -5.64
CA TYR A 36 -11.29 -11.97 -7.04
C TYR A 36 -12.62 -11.25 -7.22
N TRP A 37 -12.56 -10.05 -7.78
CA TRP A 37 -13.72 -9.26 -8.13
C TRP A 37 -14.03 -9.45 -9.62
N ASP A 38 -15.17 -10.06 -9.91
CA ASP A 38 -15.64 -10.25 -11.29
C ASP A 38 -15.81 -8.90 -12.01
N GLY A 39 -15.20 -8.79 -13.19
CA GLY A 39 -15.29 -7.62 -14.08
C GLY A 39 -16.71 -7.25 -14.48
N ARG A 40 -17.66 -8.18 -14.41
CA ARG A 40 -19.09 -7.90 -14.66
C ARG A 40 -19.73 -7.00 -13.60
N ARG A 41 -19.12 -6.89 -12.41
CA ARG A 41 -19.66 -6.16 -11.26
C ARG A 41 -18.77 -5.00 -10.81
N ASN A 42 -17.68 -4.71 -11.52
CA ASN A 42 -16.78 -3.60 -11.19
C ASN A 42 -16.64 -2.60 -12.35
N SER A 43 -16.22 -1.38 -12.03
CA SER A 43 -16.07 -0.29 -12.99
C SER A 43 -14.93 -0.50 -13.99
N SER A 44 -13.97 -1.37 -13.67
CA SER A 44 -12.81 -1.66 -14.52
C SER A 44 -13.11 -2.64 -15.66
N ARG A 45 -14.30 -3.26 -15.69
CA ARG A 45 -14.75 -4.23 -16.71
C ARG A 45 -13.78 -5.40 -16.93
N ARG A 46 -12.89 -5.65 -15.97
CA ARG A 46 -11.93 -6.76 -15.94
C ARG A 46 -11.94 -7.38 -14.56
N THR A 47 -11.57 -8.65 -14.47
CA THR A 47 -11.38 -9.28 -13.16
C THR A 47 -10.25 -8.60 -12.42
N LEU A 48 -10.53 -8.13 -11.20
CA LEU A 48 -9.52 -7.53 -10.32
C LEU A 48 -9.21 -8.48 -9.19
N ARG A 49 -7.96 -8.45 -8.72
CA ARG A 49 -7.55 -9.09 -7.48
C ARG A 49 -7.63 -8.06 -6.37
N GLU A 50 -8.10 -8.45 -5.20
CA GLU A 50 -8.03 -7.63 -4.00
C GLU A 50 -7.32 -8.44 -2.93
N VAL A 51 -6.32 -7.84 -2.30
CA VAL A 51 -5.69 -8.42 -1.10
C VAL A 51 -6.11 -7.59 0.10
N THR A 52 -6.65 -8.26 1.10
CA THR A 52 -7.12 -7.66 2.35
C THR A 52 -6.37 -8.26 3.52
N LEU A 53 -5.80 -7.39 4.36
CA LEU A 53 -5.33 -7.77 5.69
C LEU A 53 -6.51 -7.73 6.65
N TRP A 54 -6.89 -8.88 7.17
CA TRP A 54 -7.91 -9.02 8.20
C TRP A 54 -7.26 -9.10 9.57
N GLY A 55 -7.87 -8.48 10.56
CA GLY A 55 -7.53 -8.74 11.95
C GLY A 55 -8.73 -8.49 12.84
N TYR A 56 -8.51 -8.47 14.14
CA TYR A 56 -9.60 -8.48 15.12
C TYR A 56 -9.65 -7.16 15.88
N TRP A 57 -10.84 -6.57 15.95
CA TRP A 57 -11.16 -5.55 16.92
C TRP A 57 -12.00 -6.18 18.03
N GLY A 58 -11.37 -6.46 19.16
CA GLY A 58 -11.97 -7.29 20.19
C GLY A 58 -12.16 -8.72 19.66
N THR A 59 -13.41 -9.18 19.58
CA THR A 59 -13.76 -10.50 19.04
C THR A 59 -14.26 -10.46 17.59
N THR A 60 -14.41 -9.27 17.00
CA THR A 60 -14.94 -9.11 15.65
C THR A 60 -13.81 -9.00 14.64
N GLU A 61 -13.82 -9.90 13.65
CA GLU A 61 -12.93 -9.83 12.50
C GLU A 61 -13.32 -8.67 11.57
N GLN A 62 -12.35 -7.85 11.18
CA GLN A 62 -12.56 -6.67 10.34
C GLN A 62 -11.40 -6.49 9.34
N PRO A 63 -11.68 -5.90 8.15
CA PRO A 63 -10.64 -5.58 7.19
C PRO A 63 -9.84 -4.36 7.68
N ILE A 64 -8.54 -4.54 7.92
CA ILE A 64 -7.65 -3.50 8.44
C ILE A 64 -7.00 -2.71 7.30
N ARG A 65 -6.54 -3.40 6.26
CA ARG A 65 -5.93 -2.81 5.06
C ARG A 65 -6.42 -3.54 3.82
N ARG A 66 -6.57 -2.81 2.71
CA ARG A 66 -7.01 -3.35 1.42
C ARG A 66 -6.16 -2.77 0.30
N MET A 67 -5.80 -3.60 -0.66
CA MET A 67 -5.07 -3.23 -1.87
C MET A 67 -5.72 -3.89 -3.08
N THR A 68 -6.01 -3.08 -4.09
CA THR A 68 -6.59 -3.50 -5.37
C THR A 68 -5.48 -3.74 -6.40
N ASP A 69 -5.71 -4.76 -7.24
CA ASP A 69 -4.81 -5.29 -8.27
C ASP A 69 -3.34 -5.44 -7.83
N PRO A 70 -3.09 -6.19 -6.72
CA PRO A 70 -1.74 -6.38 -6.22
C PRO A 70 -0.88 -7.18 -7.20
N LEU A 71 0.37 -6.76 -7.30
CA LEU A 71 1.45 -7.40 -8.02
C LEU A 71 2.58 -7.71 -7.03
N LEU A 72 3.11 -8.94 -7.07
CA LEU A 72 4.35 -9.27 -6.40
C LEU A 72 5.50 -8.67 -7.20
N ILE A 73 6.22 -7.73 -6.59
CA ILE A 73 7.32 -7.01 -7.23
C ILE A 73 8.65 -7.68 -6.95
N ASP A 74 8.87 -8.13 -5.71
CA ASP A 74 10.13 -8.76 -5.31
C ASP A 74 9.97 -9.60 -4.04
N ILE A 75 10.97 -10.43 -3.75
CA ILE A 75 11.13 -11.19 -2.50
C ILE A 75 12.47 -10.82 -1.88
N LEU A 76 12.43 -10.22 -0.69
CA LEU A 76 13.58 -9.70 0.04
C LEU A 76 13.81 -10.53 1.30
N GLY A 77 14.55 -11.63 1.16
CA GLY A 77 14.78 -12.57 2.27
C GLY A 77 13.49 -13.24 2.73
N ASP A 78 12.98 -12.85 3.90
CA ASP A 78 11.73 -13.35 4.47
C ASP A 78 10.50 -12.49 4.13
N ALA A 79 10.68 -11.42 3.36
CA ALA A 79 9.63 -10.47 3.02
C ALA A 79 9.23 -10.55 1.54
N MET A 80 7.96 -10.30 1.25
CA MET A 80 7.41 -10.08 -0.09
C MET A 80 7.07 -8.61 -0.26
N LEU A 81 7.41 -8.03 -1.41
CA LEU A 81 6.97 -6.69 -1.80
C LEU A 81 5.75 -6.78 -2.70
N LEU A 82 4.61 -6.30 -2.20
CA LEU A 82 3.37 -6.19 -2.97
C LEU A 82 3.12 -4.74 -3.36
N GLN A 83 2.85 -4.49 -4.63
CA GLN A 83 2.45 -3.18 -5.14
C GLN A 83 1.02 -3.24 -5.68
N GLY A 84 0.23 -2.22 -5.41
CA GLY A 84 -1.11 -2.08 -5.96
C GLY A 84 -1.68 -0.71 -5.69
N GLN A 85 -3.01 -0.61 -5.74
CA GLN A 85 -3.73 0.64 -5.56
C GLN A 85 -4.55 0.62 -4.27
N VAL A 86 -4.59 1.77 -3.59
CA VAL A 86 -5.46 1.99 -2.43
C VAL A 86 -6.27 3.25 -2.64
N LEU A 87 -7.50 3.24 -2.12
CA LEU A 87 -8.39 4.39 -2.14
C LEU A 87 -8.23 5.19 -0.84
N GLY A 88 -7.95 6.48 -0.99
CA GLY A 88 -7.99 7.46 0.09
C GLY A 88 -9.19 8.39 -0.10
N SER A 89 -9.71 8.93 1.00
CA SER A 89 -10.68 10.03 0.97
C SER A 89 -10.09 11.21 1.72
N VAL A 90 -10.04 12.36 1.06
CA VAL A 90 -9.59 13.63 1.65
C VAL A 90 -10.60 14.68 1.24
N GLU A 91 -11.17 15.39 2.23
CA GLU A 91 -12.13 16.49 2.01
C GLU A 91 -13.32 16.10 1.10
N GLY A 92 -13.83 14.87 1.26
CA GLY A 92 -14.96 14.36 0.48
C GLY A 92 -14.64 13.96 -0.95
N ARG A 93 -13.37 14.04 -1.36
CA ARG A 93 -12.89 13.55 -2.67
C ARG A 93 -12.19 12.21 -2.51
N LEU A 94 -12.46 11.31 -3.45
CA LEU A 94 -11.80 10.01 -3.54
C LEU A 94 -10.53 10.14 -4.38
N TYR A 95 -9.43 9.64 -3.85
CA TYR A 95 -8.14 9.58 -4.53
C TYR A 95 -7.66 8.15 -4.60
N GLU A 96 -7.04 7.79 -5.72
CA GLU A 96 -6.37 6.52 -5.87
C GLU A 96 -4.85 6.73 -5.77
N HIS A 97 -4.21 5.94 -4.92
CA HIS A 97 -2.77 6.02 -4.69
C HIS A 97 -2.10 4.68 -4.96
N PHE A 98 -0.93 4.72 -5.59
CA PHE A 98 -0.04 3.58 -5.56
C PHE A 98 0.46 3.34 -4.14
N GLN A 99 0.37 2.09 -3.71
CA GLN A 99 0.83 1.61 -2.42
C GLN A 99 1.85 0.49 -2.62
N LEU A 100 2.79 0.40 -1.70
CA LEU A 100 3.78 -0.67 -1.63
C LEU A 100 3.75 -1.24 -0.21
N TRP A 101 3.52 -2.54 -0.09
CA TRP A 101 3.48 -3.26 1.17
C TRP A 101 4.67 -4.20 1.28
N LEU A 102 5.33 -4.16 2.42
CA LEU A 102 6.29 -5.17 2.84
C LEU A 102 5.56 -6.18 3.71
N VAL A 103 5.45 -7.41 3.22
CA VAL A 103 4.64 -8.47 3.81
C VAL A 103 5.55 -9.60 4.26
N ARG A 104 5.58 -9.90 5.55
CA ARG A 104 6.41 -10.96 6.12
C ARG A 104 5.55 -12.06 6.72
N PRO A 105 5.54 -13.28 6.16
CA PRO A 105 4.79 -14.39 6.72
C PRO A 105 5.24 -14.73 8.13
N LYS A 106 4.29 -14.98 9.04
CA LYS A 106 4.57 -15.44 10.39
C LYS A 106 3.53 -16.45 10.87
N ARG A 107 3.84 -17.21 11.92
CA ARG A 107 2.86 -18.10 12.55
C ARG A 107 1.90 -17.29 13.42
N HIS A 108 0.61 -17.63 13.39
CA HIS A 108 -0.38 -17.02 14.27
C HIS A 108 0.00 -17.22 15.75
N GLY A 109 -0.04 -16.14 16.54
CA GLY A 109 0.34 -16.14 17.95
C GLY A 109 1.86 -16.20 18.23
N ALA A 110 2.71 -16.22 17.20
CA ALA A 110 4.15 -16.08 17.39
C ALA A 110 4.52 -14.66 17.82
N PRO A 111 5.66 -14.48 18.52
CA PRO A 111 6.20 -13.15 18.81
C PRO A 111 6.38 -12.29 17.55
N PRO A 112 6.46 -10.96 17.69
CA PRO A 112 6.81 -10.08 16.59
C PRO A 112 8.13 -10.50 15.92
N LEU A 113 8.20 -10.39 14.60
CA LEU A 113 9.42 -10.69 13.87
C LEU A 113 10.51 -9.66 14.22
N PRO A 114 11.81 -10.02 14.11
CA PRO A 114 12.89 -9.05 14.22
C PRO A 114 12.70 -7.90 13.21
N PRO A 115 13.17 -6.68 13.50
CA PRO A 115 13.10 -5.57 12.55
C PRO A 115 13.67 -5.96 11.18
N PHE A 116 12.99 -5.54 10.11
CA PHE A 116 13.45 -5.82 8.76
C PHE A 116 14.74 -5.03 8.45
N ASP A 117 15.79 -5.73 8.02
CA ASP A 117 17.08 -5.14 7.64
C ASP A 117 16.99 -4.48 6.26
N HIS A 118 16.45 -3.27 6.22
CA HIS A 118 16.32 -2.50 4.98
C HIS A 118 17.68 -2.12 4.36
N ALA A 119 18.75 -2.05 5.15
CA ALA A 119 20.07 -1.67 4.67
C ALA A 119 20.69 -2.78 3.81
N ALA A 120 20.53 -4.05 4.21
CA ALA A 120 20.93 -5.20 3.41
C ALA A 120 20.25 -5.26 2.03
N TRP A 121 19.05 -4.70 1.91
CA TRP A 121 18.23 -4.74 0.69
C TRP A 121 18.10 -3.39 -0.01
N ALA A 122 18.94 -2.40 0.33
CA ALA A 122 18.82 -1.06 -0.22
C ALA A 122 18.81 -1.06 -1.77
N GLY A 123 19.64 -1.88 -2.43
CA GLY A 123 19.69 -1.95 -3.89
C GLY A 123 18.40 -2.46 -4.57
N SER A 124 17.62 -3.28 -3.87
CA SER A 124 16.37 -3.88 -4.39
C SER A 124 15.12 -3.09 -3.99
N LEU A 125 15.21 -2.29 -2.93
CA LEU A 125 14.11 -1.44 -2.48
C LEU A 125 13.90 -0.27 -3.46
N PRO A 126 12.66 0.05 -3.88
CA PRO A 126 12.39 1.06 -4.92
C PRO A 126 12.79 2.51 -4.58
N GLN A 127 14.06 2.90 -4.69
CA GLN A 127 14.68 4.16 -4.20
C GLN A 127 13.79 5.43 -4.18
N VAL A 128 13.83 6.17 -3.05
CA VAL A 128 13.16 7.48 -2.94
C VAL A 128 14.12 8.44 -3.63
N PRO A 129 13.79 9.03 -4.79
CA PRO A 129 14.62 10.09 -5.32
C PRO A 129 14.67 11.22 -4.28
N PRO A 130 15.82 11.90 -4.10
CA PRO A 130 15.90 13.02 -3.19
C PRO A 130 14.78 14.02 -3.52
N PRO A 131 14.20 14.71 -2.50
CA PRO A 131 13.11 15.63 -2.73
C PRO A 131 13.47 16.59 -3.87
N ARG A 132 12.70 16.52 -4.96
CA ARG A 132 12.78 17.51 -6.04
C ARG A 132 12.10 18.78 -5.56
N GLU A 133 12.65 19.93 -5.95
CA GLU A 133 12.17 21.29 -5.66
C GLU A 133 10.67 21.39 -5.38
N ASP A 134 10.34 22.20 -4.38
CA ASP A 134 9.09 22.40 -3.63
C ASP A 134 7.77 22.56 -4.41
N ARG A 135 7.77 22.52 -5.75
CA ARG A 135 6.57 22.69 -6.59
C ARG A 135 6.29 21.47 -7.46
N SER A 136 5.09 20.92 -7.28
CA SER A 136 4.53 19.88 -8.13
C SER A 136 4.42 20.32 -9.60
N VAL A 137 4.38 19.35 -10.51
CA VAL A 137 4.17 19.60 -11.96
C VAL A 137 2.87 20.38 -12.19
N SER A 138 1.82 20.07 -11.43
CA SER A 138 0.52 20.77 -11.51
C SER A 138 0.62 22.22 -11.06
N GLU A 139 1.40 22.53 -10.02
CA GLU A 139 1.63 23.91 -9.58
C GLU A 139 2.45 24.70 -10.59
N LYS A 140 3.49 24.08 -11.17
CA LYS A 140 4.26 24.69 -12.27
C LYS A 140 3.36 24.96 -13.48
N TRP A 141 2.45 24.05 -13.80
CA TRP A 141 1.52 24.19 -14.92
C TRP A 141 0.45 25.26 -14.66
N LEU A 142 -0.15 25.31 -13.48
CA LEU A 142 -1.14 26.35 -13.08
C LEU A 142 -0.51 27.74 -12.93
N GLN A 143 0.78 27.81 -12.61
CA GLN A 143 1.54 29.06 -12.63
C GLN A 143 1.75 29.55 -14.07
N ALA A 144 1.99 28.62 -15.01
CA ALA A 144 2.14 28.93 -16.43
C ALA A 144 0.80 29.20 -17.14
N HIS A 145 -0.32 28.69 -16.61
CA HIS A 145 -1.67 28.77 -17.18
C HIS A 145 -2.69 29.26 -16.13
N PRO A 146 -2.59 30.52 -15.67
CA PRO A 146 -3.45 31.06 -14.63
C PRO A 146 -4.95 31.06 -15.02
N GLU A 147 -5.27 31.09 -16.30
CA GLU A 147 -6.61 30.98 -16.87
C GLU A 147 -7.28 29.62 -16.62
N ALA A 148 -6.50 28.58 -16.31
CA ALA A 148 -7.02 27.25 -16.02
C ALA A 148 -7.50 27.10 -14.57
N LYS A 149 -7.31 28.10 -13.70
CA LYS A 149 -7.97 28.14 -12.40
C LYS A 149 -9.45 28.45 -12.61
N GLY A 150 -10.28 27.41 -12.55
CA GLY A 150 -11.74 27.56 -12.54
C GLY A 150 -12.22 28.49 -11.41
N PRO A 151 -13.44 29.05 -11.53
CA PRO A 151 -14.01 29.92 -10.51
C PRO A 151 -14.07 29.19 -9.15
N ARG A 152 -13.59 29.87 -8.11
CA ARG A 152 -13.59 29.39 -6.72
C ARG A 152 -14.99 29.35 -6.13
#